data_AF-A0A7K2P606-F1
#
_entry.id   AF-A0A7K2P606-F1
#
_cell.length_a   1.000
_cell.length_b   1.000
_cell.length_c   1.000
_cell.angle_alpha   90.00
_cell.angle_beta   90.00
_cell.angle_gamma   90.00
#
_symmetry.space_group_name_H-M   'P 1'
#
loop_
_entity.id
_entity.type
_entity.pdbx_description
1 polymer ?
#
loop_
_entity_poly.entity_id
_entity_poly.type
_entity_poly.pdbx_seq_one_letter_code
_entity_poly.pdbx_strand_id
1 'polypeptide(L)' 'AVAVADATDPAAVDAAIAGTDAVLSALGARFSKETITTYSASATAITGAMTRHGIERLLTISSSIADPNWRPTGA' A
#
# COMPACT_ATOMS: atom_id res chain seq x y z
N ALA A 1 -17.06 -4.09 -7.20
CA ALA A 1 -17.45 -2.67 -6.97
C ALA A 1 -16.27 -1.78 -7.33
N VAL A 2 -16.50 -0.49 -7.61
CA VAL A 2 -15.45 0.50 -7.85
C VAL A 2 -15.68 1.66 -6.89
N ALA A 3 -14.63 2.16 -6.25
CA ALA A 3 -14.67 3.29 -5.35
C ALA A 3 -13.76 4.41 -5.87
N VAL A 4 -14.21 5.66 -5.74
CA VAL A 4 -13.35 6.83 -5.91
C VAL A 4 -12.75 7.13 -4.54
N ALA A 5 -11.44 6.94 -4.39
CA ALA A 5 -10.74 7.08 -3.11
C ALA A 5 -9.29 7.52 -3.32
N ASP A 6 -8.74 8.24 -2.34
CA ASP A 6 -7.30 8.44 -2.21
C ASP A 6 -6.74 7.38 -1.26
N ALA A 7 -5.73 6.63 -1.70
CA ALA A 7 -5.13 5.57 -0.91
C ALA A 7 -4.37 6.09 0.33
N THR A 8 -4.10 7.41 0.40
CA THR A 8 -3.46 8.06 1.54
C THR A 8 -4.46 8.61 2.58
N ASP A 9 -5.76 8.58 2.28
CA ASP A 9 -6.83 8.94 3.20
C ASP A 9 -7.33 7.70 3.97
N PRO A 10 -7.10 7.60 5.30
CA PRO A 10 -7.53 6.46 6.10
C PRO A 10 -9.04 6.18 6.07
N ALA A 11 -9.88 7.22 5.97
CA ALA A 11 -11.33 7.06 5.96
C ALA A 11 -11.81 6.56 4.60
N ALA A 12 -11.21 7.04 3.52
CA ALA A 12 -11.51 6.55 2.18
C ALA A 12 -11.09 5.08 2.01
N VAL A 13 -9.92 4.70 2.54
CA VAL A 13 -9.43 3.32 2.52
C VAL A 13 -10.30 2.38 3.35
N ASP A 14 -10.69 2.79 4.56
CA ASP A 14 -11.63 2.05 5.42
C ASP A 14 -12.88 1.64 4.67
N ALA A 15 -13.59 2.62 4.09
CA ALA A 15 -14.80 2.38 3.34
C ALA A 15 -14.57 1.49 2.10
N ALA A 16 -13.41 1.64 1.44
CA ALA A 16 -13.10 0.92 0.21
C ALA A 16 -12.81 -0.57 0.41
N ILE A 17 -12.22 -0.96 1.55
CA ILE A 17 -11.80 -2.36 1.79
C ILE A 17 -12.72 -3.12 2.76
N ALA A 18 -13.73 -2.48 3.31
CA ALA A 18 -14.67 -3.09 4.24
C ALA A 18 -15.32 -4.36 3.64
N GLY A 19 -15.29 -5.45 4.40
CA GLY A 19 -15.88 -6.74 4.01
C GLY A 19 -15.08 -7.54 2.97
N THR A 20 -13.85 -7.14 2.67
CA THR A 20 -12.94 -7.92 1.81
C THR A 20 -12.17 -8.97 2.60
N ASP A 21 -11.77 -10.07 1.97
CA ASP A 21 -10.99 -11.13 2.63
C ASP A 21 -9.47 -10.97 2.52
N ALA A 22 -9.00 -10.05 1.66
CA ALA A 22 -7.60 -9.77 1.38
C ALA A 22 -7.43 -8.42 0.66
N VAL A 23 -6.24 -7.82 0.78
CA VAL A 23 -5.86 -6.59 0.07
C VAL A 23 -4.62 -6.85 -0.79
N LEU A 24 -4.65 -6.38 -2.04
CA LEU A 24 -3.48 -6.29 -2.92
C LEU A 24 -3.13 -4.82 -3.15
N SER A 25 -1.97 -4.39 -2.65
CA SER A 25 -1.41 -3.07 -2.95
C SER A 25 -0.48 -3.15 -4.15
N ALA A 26 -0.94 -2.60 -5.28
CA ALA A 26 -0.15 -2.35 -6.47
C ALA A 26 0.14 -0.84 -6.65
N LEU A 27 0.16 -0.10 -5.53
CA LEU A 27 0.34 1.35 -5.53
C LEU A 27 1.77 1.72 -5.96
N GLY A 28 1.86 2.71 -6.85
CA GLY A 28 3.08 3.31 -7.33
C GLY A 28 3.02 4.83 -7.24
N ALA A 29 4.16 5.48 -7.11
CA ALA A 29 4.28 6.93 -7.26
C ALA A 29 4.91 7.25 -8.62
N ARG A 30 4.55 8.41 -9.18
CA ARG A 30 5.29 8.96 -10.32
C ARG A 30 6.73 9.27 -9.89
N PHE A 31 7.66 9.16 -10.84
CA PHE A 31 9.04 9.56 -10.59
C PHE A 31 9.10 11.04 -10.16
N SER A 32 9.77 11.30 -9.04
CA SER A 32 10.07 12.62 -8.53
C SER A 32 11.37 12.59 -7.73
N LYS A 33 12.00 13.76 -7.59
CA LYS A 33 13.11 13.98 -6.64
C LYS A 33 12.63 14.52 -5.30
N GLU A 34 11.36 14.87 -5.19
CA GLU A 34 10.73 15.28 -3.94
C GLU A 34 10.47 14.07 -3.05
N THR A 35 10.23 14.34 -1.76
CA THR A 35 9.87 13.31 -0.78
C THR A 35 8.61 12.58 -1.22
N ILE A 36 8.71 11.26 -1.38
CA ILE A 36 7.56 10.40 -1.68
C ILE A 36 7.02 9.78 -0.39
N THR A 37 5.76 10.07 -0.07
CA THR A 37 5.05 9.49 1.09
C THR A 37 3.94 8.52 0.72
N THR A 38 3.55 8.45 -0.56
CA THR A 38 2.43 7.61 -1.02
C THR A 38 2.53 6.18 -0.53
N TYR A 39 3.71 5.56 -0.59
CA TYR A 39 3.91 4.18 -0.13
C TYR A 39 3.65 3.99 1.37
N SER A 40 4.29 4.79 2.22
CA SER A 40 4.18 4.65 3.67
C SER A 40 2.81 5.12 4.18
N ALA A 41 2.30 6.25 3.70
CA ALA A 41 0.99 6.76 4.09
C ALA A 41 -0.13 5.79 3.72
N SER A 42 -0.11 5.24 2.49
CA SER A 42 -1.10 4.25 2.08
C SER A 42 -0.96 2.93 2.82
N ALA A 43 0.26 2.44 3.08
CA ALA A 43 0.48 1.25 3.88
C ALA A 43 -0.08 1.42 5.31
N THR A 44 0.10 2.58 5.94
CA THR A 44 -0.49 2.88 7.26
C THR A 44 -2.01 2.91 7.21
N ALA A 45 -2.62 3.56 6.21
CA ALA A 45 -4.06 3.61 6.05
C ALA A 45 -4.66 2.20 5.84
N ILE A 46 -4.07 1.41 4.93
CA ILE A 46 -4.49 0.05 4.60
C ILE A 46 -4.36 -0.86 5.82
N THR A 47 -3.19 -0.93 6.44
CA THR A 47 -2.97 -1.84 7.58
C THR A 47 -3.85 -1.48 8.78
N GLY A 48 -4.06 -0.17 9.04
CA GLY A 48 -5.00 0.28 10.06
C GLY A 48 -6.45 -0.14 9.78
N ALA A 49 -6.90 -0.04 8.53
CA ALA A 49 -8.22 -0.51 8.11
C ALA A 49 -8.36 -2.04 8.20
N MET A 50 -7.35 -2.77 7.74
CA MET A 50 -7.28 -4.22 7.85
C MET A 50 -7.40 -4.69 9.30
N THR A 51 -6.68 -4.05 10.24
CA THR A 51 -6.80 -4.34 11.67
C THR A 51 -8.22 -4.13 12.18
N ARG A 52 -8.89 -3.04 11.79
CA ARG A 52 -10.26 -2.73 12.24
C ARG A 52 -11.31 -3.70 11.67
N HIS A 53 -11.09 -4.23 10.47
CA HIS A 53 -12.00 -5.17 9.82
C HIS A 53 -11.64 -6.65 10.01
N GLY A 54 -10.52 -6.96 10.67
CA GLY A 54 -10.05 -8.35 10.84
C GLY A 54 -9.54 -8.98 9.54
N ILE A 55 -9.00 -8.19 8.62
CA ILE A 55 -8.45 -8.67 7.35
C ILE A 55 -6.98 -9.07 7.58
N GLU A 56 -6.65 -10.33 7.33
CA GLU A 56 -5.33 -10.88 7.70
C GLU A 56 -4.37 -11.06 6.51
N ARG A 57 -4.84 -10.85 5.28
CA ARG A 57 -4.06 -11.12 4.06
C ARG A 57 -3.73 -9.82 3.31
N LEU A 58 -2.46 -9.43 3.35
CA LEU A 58 -1.90 -8.32 2.58
C LEU A 58 -0.86 -8.83 1.58
N LEU A 59 -1.04 -8.52 0.30
CA LEU A 59 -0.04 -8.70 -0.74
C LEU A 59 0.40 -7.31 -1.23
N THR A 60 1.70 -7.10 -1.36
CA THR A 60 2.25 -5.80 -1.78
C THR A 60 3.24 -5.99 -2.90
N ILE A 61 3.08 -5.23 -3.98
CA ILE A 61 4.11 -5.07 -5.01
C ILE A 61 5.04 -3.96 -4.55
N SER A 62 6.32 -4.28 -4.39
CA SER A 62 7.37 -3.33 -4.05
C SER A 62 8.52 -3.42 -5.06
N SER A 63 9.66 -2.83 -4.75
CA SER A 63 10.88 -2.89 -5.54
C SER A 63 11.95 -3.68 -4.82
N SER A 64 12.79 -4.41 -5.57
CA SER A 64 13.96 -5.11 -5.05
C SER A 64 14.93 -4.17 -4.32
N ILE A 65 14.96 -2.88 -4.68
CA ILE A 65 15.81 -1.90 -4.00
C ILE A 65 15.39 -1.62 -2.55
N ALA A 66 14.16 -1.98 -2.17
CA ALA A 66 13.67 -1.85 -0.80
C ALA A 66 14.15 -3.01 0.09
N ASP A 67 14.73 -4.07 -0.47
CA ASP A 67 15.37 -5.13 0.32
C ASP A 67 16.67 -4.60 0.95
N PRO A 68 16.80 -4.59 2.30
CA PRO A 68 18.01 -4.11 2.97
C PRO A 68 19.26 -4.95 2.63
N ASN A 69 19.05 -6.19 2.16
CA ASN A 69 20.11 -7.07 1.72
C ASN A 69 20.38 -6.98 0.22
N TRP A 70 19.65 -6.13 -0.50
CA TRP A 70 19.87 -5.94 -1.92
C TRP A 70 21.31 -5.50 -2.20
N ARG A 71 21.92 -6.12 -3.20
CA ARG A 71 23.25 -5.79 -3.71
C ARG A 71 23.13 -5.68 -5.23
N PRO A 72 23.78 -4.70 -5.88
CA PRO A 72 23.88 -4.68 -7.33
C PRO A 72 24.55 -5.97 -7.80
N THR A 73 23.82 -6.82 -8.52
CA THR A 73 24.37 -8.07 -9.07
C THR A 73 24.96 -7.88 -10.47
N GLY A 74 24.83 -6.69 -11.05
CA GLY A 74 25.30 -6.40 -12.42
C GLY A 74 24.50 -7.13 -13.52
N ALA A 75 23.31 -7.63 -13.20
CA ALA A 75 22.37 -8.21 -14.16
C ALA A 75 21.59 -7.14 -14.93
#